data_AF-A0A433IMJ6-F1
#
_entry.id   AF-A0A433IMJ6-F1
#
_cell.length_a   1.000
_cell.length_b   1.000
_cell.length_c   1.000
_cell.angle_alpha   90.00
_cell.angle_beta   90.00
_cell.angle_gamma   90.00
#
_symmetry.space_group_name_H-M   'P 1'
#
loop_
_entity.id
_entity.type
_entity.pdbx_description
1 polymer ?
#
loop_
_entity_poly.entity_id
_entity_poly.type
_entity_poly.pdbx_seq_one_letter_code
_entity_poly.pdbx_strand_id
1 'polypeptide(L)'
;MNTPLPFDQDDLSSPARLRLAALELYAERGVEMASVREIAQRAGVAPGLVRHHFGSKAGLTRAVDDDVLRLIAATLDEVPLVGTPQVVSAARDAAFADLLADRPVVGAYVRRSLLEAGGETESLLERLVDLTTEQTERLRRSGFAPRRSMPTSVFGTVIRQMGHLMVDPSADRIWRRIAETQEGAAEQASPRVRLVVDPPR
;
A
#
# COMPACT_ATOMS: atom_id res chain seq x y z
N MET A 1 -11.44 -22.78 -2.05
CA MET A 1 -10.32 -22.82 -1.10
C MET A 1 -10.01 -21.39 -0.73
N ASN A 2 -10.12 -21.03 0.54
CA ASN A 2 -9.76 -19.69 1.03
C ASN A 2 -8.23 -19.66 1.09
N THR A 3 -7.58 -19.05 0.10
CA THR A 3 -6.12 -18.85 0.14
C THR A 3 -5.82 -17.99 1.36
N PRO A 4 -4.93 -18.42 2.29
CA PRO A 4 -4.60 -17.62 3.46
C PRO A 4 -4.20 -16.21 3.04
N LEU A 5 -4.66 -15.20 3.79
CA LEU A 5 -4.26 -13.84 3.51
C LEU A 5 -2.74 -13.72 3.69
N PRO A 6 -2.04 -12.97 2.84
CA PRO A 6 -0.61 -12.77 2.97
C PRO A 6 -0.23 -12.17 4.33
N PHE A 7 0.94 -12.55 4.84
CA PHE A 7 1.47 -12.16 6.17
C PHE A 7 0.62 -12.60 7.36
N ASP A 8 -0.17 -13.65 7.19
CA ASP A 8 -0.80 -14.35 8.32
C ASP A 8 0.28 -14.88 9.27
N GLN A 9 0.18 -14.52 10.55
CA GLN A 9 1.15 -14.94 11.58
C GLN A 9 1.07 -16.44 11.86
N ASP A 10 -0.02 -17.09 11.45
CA ASP A 10 -0.24 -18.52 11.61
C ASP A 10 0.48 -19.36 10.53
N ASP A 11 0.93 -18.77 9.41
CA ASP A 11 1.76 -19.46 8.42
C ASP A 11 3.24 -19.50 8.84
N LEU A 12 3.59 -20.57 9.56
CA LEU A 12 4.95 -20.80 10.08
C LEU A 12 5.93 -21.37 9.04
N SER A 13 5.54 -21.48 7.77
CA SER A 13 6.42 -22.00 6.72
C SER A 13 7.67 -21.14 6.53
N SER A 14 8.80 -21.75 6.16
CA SER A 14 10.04 -21.00 5.90
C SER A 14 9.87 -19.91 4.82
N PRO A 15 9.14 -20.14 3.70
CA PRO A 15 8.84 -19.09 2.73
C PRO A 15 8.03 -17.93 3.31
N ALA A 16 6.99 -18.20 4.11
CA ALA A 16 6.18 -17.15 4.72
C ALA A 16 7.00 -16.29 5.69
N ARG A 17 7.79 -16.93 6.56
CA ARG A 17 8.72 -16.24 7.48
C ARG A 17 9.74 -15.38 6.74
N LEU A 18 10.26 -15.85 5.61
CA LEU A 18 11.18 -15.07 4.76
C LEU A 18 10.51 -13.85 4.12
N ARG A 19 9.26 -13.97 3.64
CA ARG A 19 8.50 -12.83 3.10
C ARG A 19 8.18 -11.80 4.18
N LEU A 20 7.75 -12.24 5.36
CA LEU A 20 7.47 -11.35 6.49
C LEU A 20 8.75 -10.61 6.95
N ALA A 21 9.84 -11.34 7.16
CA ALA A 21 11.12 -10.74 7.54
C ALA A 21 11.65 -9.74 6.49
N ALA A 22 11.46 -10.05 5.20
CA ALA A 22 11.82 -9.14 4.12
C ALA A 22 10.94 -7.87 4.14
N LEU A 23 9.62 -8.01 4.28
CA LEU A 23 8.70 -6.88 4.38
C LEU A 23 9.09 -5.92 5.51
N GLU A 24 9.32 -6.46 6.72
CA GLU A 24 9.77 -5.67 7.88
C GLU A 24 11.08 -4.93 7.59
N LEU A 25 12.05 -5.63 7.02
CA LEU A 25 13.34 -5.04 6.66
C LEU A 25 13.23 -3.93 5.61
N TYR A 26 12.40 -4.14 4.59
CA TYR A 26 12.20 -3.17 3.53
C TYR A 26 11.46 -1.94 4.07
N ALA A 27 10.47 -2.14 4.95
CA ALA A 27 9.81 -1.05 5.66
C ALA A 27 10.79 -0.25 6.55
N GLU A 28 11.73 -0.91 7.23
CA GLU A 28 12.71 -0.30 8.14
C GLU A 28 13.78 0.51 7.41
N ARG A 29 14.41 -0.04 6.37
CA ARG A 29 15.59 0.57 5.71
C ARG A 29 15.60 0.59 4.17
N GLY A 30 14.58 0.06 3.52
CA GLY A 30 14.48 -0.02 2.06
C GLY A 30 14.99 -1.33 1.49
N VAL A 31 14.60 -1.61 0.24
CA VAL A 31 14.91 -2.88 -0.42
C VAL A 31 16.41 -3.04 -0.61
N GLU A 32 17.09 -2.01 -1.11
CA GLU A 32 18.52 -2.05 -1.42
C GLU A 32 19.37 -2.36 -0.19
N MET A 33 19.07 -1.72 0.94
CA MET A 33 19.86 -1.84 2.17
C MET A 33 19.69 -3.17 2.91
N ALA A 34 18.73 -4.01 2.52
CA ALA A 34 18.48 -5.30 3.17
C ALA A 34 19.20 -6.46 2.46
N SER A 35 20.16 -7.12 3.14
CA SER A 35 20.84 -8.27 2.56
C SER A 35 20.08 -9.58 2.78
N VAL A 36 20.31 -10.57 1.89
CA VAL A 36 19.76 -11.93 2.02
C VAL A 36 20.09 -12.58 3.36
N ARG A 37 21.29 -12.32 3.90
CA ARG A 37 21.72 -12.88 5.19
C ARG A 37 20.91 -12.30 6.35
N GLU A 38 20.70 -10.99 6.36
CA GLU A 38 19.92 -10.34 7.42
C GLU A 38 18.45 -10.76 7.36
N ILE A 39 17.88 -10.90 6.16
CA ILE A 39 16.51 -11.41 5.97
C ILE A 39 16.39 -12.83 6.53
N ALA A 40 17.32 -13.72 6.18
CA ALA A 40 17.30 -15.09 6.67
C ALA A 40 17.49 -15.18 8.20
N GLN A 41 18.39 -14.36 8.75
CA GLN A 41 18.62 -14.25 10.18
C GLN A 41 17.35 -13.80 10.91
N ARG A 42 16.68 -12.75 10.42
CA ARG A 42 15.41 -12.23 10.93
C ARG A 42 14.31 -13.30 10.90
N ALA A 43 14.22 -14.06 9.81
CA ALA A 43 13.26 -15.15 9.65
C ALA A 43 13.59 -16.40 10.50
N GLY A 44 14.77 -16.47 11.12
CA GLY A 44 15.22 -17.64 11.88
C GLY A 44 15.47 -18.86 11.00
N VAL A 45 15.94 -18.67 9.77
CA VAL A 45 16.18 -19.75 8.80
C VAL A 45 17.55 -19.66 8.14
N ALA A 46 17.99 -20.75 7.49
CA ALA A 46 19.27 -20.77 6.78
C ALA A 46 19.27 -19.85 5.54
N PRO A 47 20.33 -19.05 5.28
CA PRO A 47 20.39 -18.15 4.11
C PRO A 47 20.18 -18.82 2.76
N GLY A 48 20.56 -20.10 2.62
CA GLY A 48 20.35 -20.89 1.40
C GLY A 48 18.88 -21.05 1.01
N LEU A 49 17.95 -20.91 1.96
CA LEU A 49 16.52 -21.05 1.71
C LEU A 49 15.94 -19.92 0.87
N VAL A 50 16.56 -18.73 0.86
CA VAL A 50 16.14 -17.65 -0.04
C VAL A 50 16.36 -18.05 -1.50
N ARG A 51 17.55 -18.57 -1.81
CA ARG A 51 17.85 -19.06 -3.17
C ARG A 51 17.01 -20.28 -3.53
N HIS A 52 16.74 -21.17 -2.57
CA HIS A 52 15.92 -22.35 -2.79
C HIS A 52 14.45 -22.02 -3.11
N HIS A 53 13.83 -21.10 -2.37
CA HIS A 53 12.40 -20.79 -2.51
C HIS A 53 12.10 -19.66 -3.50
N PHE A 54 13.00 -18.68 -3.62
CA PHE A 54 12.76 -17.47 -4.40
C PHE A 54 13.77 -17.26 -5.54
N GLY A 55 14.80 -18.10 -5.64
CA GLY A 55 15.88 -17.99 -6.63
C GLY A 55 16.89 -16.87 -6.31
N SER A 56 16.42 -15.67 -5.94
CA SER A 56 17.24 -14.50 -5.66
C SER A 56 16.57 -13.54 -4.67
N LYS A 57 17.29 -12.50 -4.22
CA LYS A 57 16.72 -11.39 -3.46
C LYS A 57 15.60 -10.70 -4.25
N ALA A 58 15.81 -10.46 -5.55
CA ALA A 58 14.79 -9.87 -6.42
C ALA A 58 13.54 -10.76 -6.53
N GLY A 59 13.69 -12.09 -6.57
CA GLY A 59 12.56 -13.01 -6.53
C GLY A 59 11.80 -12.97 -5.20
N LEU A 60 12.52 -12.78 -4.09
CA LEU A 60 11.89 -12.58 -2.77
C LEU A 60 11.15 -11.23 -2.71
N THR A 61 11.75 -10.15 -3.20
CA THR A 61 11.09 -8.84 -3.29
C THR A 61 9.81 -8.92 -4.12
N ARG A 62 9.84 -9.58 -5.28
CA ARG A 62 8.64 -9.80 -6.10
C ARG A 62 7.54 -10.54 -5.32
N ALA A 63 7.91 -11.57 -4.56
CA ALA A 63 6.95 -12.31 -3.75
C ALA A 63 6.36 -11.48 -2.59
N VAL A 64 7.14 -10.56 -2.02
CA VAL A 64 6.64 -9.59 -1.02
C VAL A 64 5.66 -8.62 -1.67
N ASP A 65 5.99 -8.07 -2.85
CA ASP A 65 5.09 -7.21 -3.61
C ASP A 65 3.79 -7.94 -3.99
N ASP A 66 3.89 -9.19 -4.44
CA ASP A 66 2.73 -10.04 -4.77
C ASP A 66 1.80 -10.19 -3.57
N ASP A 67 2.37 -10.41 -2.37
CA ASP A 67 1.64 -10.52 -1.12
C ASP A 67 0.95 -9.19 -0.76
N VAL A 68 1.67 -8.06 -0.86
CA VAL A 68 1.10 -6.72 -0.60
C VAL A 68 -0.04 -6.38 -1.56
N LEU A 69 0.14 -6.62 -2.86
CA LEU A 69 -0.88 -6.35 -3.88
C LEU A 69 -2.11 -7.25 -3.70
N ARG A 70 -1.92 -8.52 -3.38
CA ARG A 70 -3.02 -9.46 -3.09
C ARG A 70 -3.81 -9.02 -1.86
N LEU A 71 -3.11 -8.54 -0.84
CA LEU A 71 -3.74 -8.01 0.36
C LEU A 71 -4.61 -6.78 0.05
N ILE A 72 -4.06 -5.80 -0.69
CA ILE A 72 -4.81 -4.61 -1.12
C ILE A 72 -6.02 -5.02 -1.97
N ALA A 73 -5.82 -5.91 -2.95
CA ALA A 73 -6.90 -6.37 -3.81
C ALA A 73 -8.03 -7.04 -3.02
N ALA A 74 -7.69 -7.94 -2.07
CA ALA A 74 -8.66 -8.61 -1.22
C ALA A 74 -9.46 -7.62 -0.38
N THR A 75 -8.80 -6.67 0.28
CA THR A 75 -9.49 -5.61 1.05
C THR A 75 -10.44 -4.80 0.18
N LEU A 76 -10.02 -4.45 -1.03
CA LEU A 76 -10.86 -3.69 -1.95
C LEU A 76 -12.07 -4.51 -2.45
N ASP A 77 -11.87 -5.80 -2.73
CA ASP A 77 -12.92 -6.71 -3.20
C ASP A 77 -13.99 -6.99 -2.10
N GLU A 78 -13.66 -6.82 -0.82
CA GLU A 78 -14.61 -6.92 0.30
C GLU A 78 -15.57 -5.73 0.41
N VAL A 79 -15.26 -4.59 -0.22
CA VAL A 79 -16.10 -3.38 -0.14
C VAL A 79 -17.40 -3.56 -0.93
N PRO A 80 -18.58 -3.48 -0.29
CA PRO A 80 -19.86 -3.65 -0.99
C PRO A 80 -20.07 -2.59 -2.08
N LEU A 81 -20.53 -3.03 -3.25
CA LEU A 81 -20.88 -2.16 -4.37
C LEU A 81 -22.32 -1.63 -4.20
N VAL A 82 -22.52 -0.74 -3.23
CA VAL A 82 -23.85 -0.20 -2.88
C VAL A 82 -23.85 1.33 -2.99
N GLY A 83 -24.85 1.88 -3.67
CA GLY A 83 -25.04 3.32 -3.82
C GLY A 83 -24.53 3.88 -5.14
N THR A 84 -24.06 5.13 -5.13
CA THR A 84 -23.52 5.79 -6.33
C THR A 84 -22.05 5.41 -6.56
N PRO A 85 -21.52 5.54 -7.80
CA PRO A 85 -20.09 5.31 -8.06
C PRO A 85 -19.17 6.12 -7.12
N GLN A 86 -19.56 7.35 -6.77
CA GLN A 86 -18.81 8.21 -5.86
C GLN A 86 -18.78 7.66 -4.42
N VAL A 87 -19.90 7.11 -3.94
CA VAL A 87 -19.98 6.47 -2.61
C VAL A 87 -19.09 5.23 -2.58
N VAL A 88 -19.15 4.38 -3.61
CA VAL A 88 -18.31 3.19 -3.71
C VAL A 88 -16.83 3.54 -3.79
N SER A 89 -16.44 4.53 -4.60
CA SER A 89 -15.04 4.98 -4.65
C SER A 89 -14.56 5.52 -3.29
N ALA A 90 -15.37 6.31 -2.60
CA ALA A 90 -15.01 6.82 -1.28
C ALA A 90 -14.88 5.71 -0.22
N ALA A 91 -15.76 4.72 -0.23
CA ALA A 91 -15.68 3.57 0.66
C ALA A 91 -14.42 2.73 0.42
N ARG A 92 -14.02 2.56 -0.85
CA ARG A 92 -12.79 1.86 -1.23
C ARG A 92 -11.52 2.64 -0.88
N ASP A 93 -11.53 3.96 -1.06
CA ASP A 93 -10.44 4.83 -0.62
C ASP A 93 -10.27 4.77 0.92
N ALA A 94 -11.38 4.74 1.67
CA ALA A 94 -11.36 4.56 3.13
C ALA A 94 -10.83 3.17 3.53
N ALA A 95 -11.33 2.08 2.92
CA ALA A 95 -10.86 0.73 3.22
C ALA A 95 -9.35 0.55 2.94
N PHE A 96 -8.83 1.21 1.90
CA PHE A 96 -7.40 1.24 1.64
C PHE A 96 -6.63 2.00 2.74
N ALA A 97 -7.12 3.15 3.17
CA ALA A 97 -6.51 3.91 4.26
C ALA A 97 -6.52 3.12 5.58
N ASP A 98 -7.65 2.50 5.93
CA ASP A 98 -7.81 1.67 7.13
C ASP A 98 -6.85 0.47 7.11
N LEU A 99 -6.73 -0.23 5.98
CA LEU A 99 -5.77 -1.34 5.82
C LEU A 99 -4.34 -0.93 6.18
N LEU A 100 -3.90 0.24 5.70
CA LEU A 100 -2.53 0.70 5.92
C LEU A 100 -2.32 1.21 7.34
N ALA A 101 -3.36 1.75 7.97
CA ALA A 101 -3.34 2.13 9.38
C ALA A 101 -3.28 0.90 10.30
N ASP A 102 -4.08 -0.13 10.00
CA ASP A 102 -4.13 -1.39 10.77
C ASP A 102 -2.88 -2.24 10.57
N ARG A 103 -2.22 -2.13 9.41
CA ARG A 103 -0.97 -2.83 9.08
C ARG A 103 0.17 -1.85 8.81
N PRO A 104 0.74 -1.22 9.85
CA PRO A 104 1.71 -0.13 9.70
C PRO A 104 3.00 -0.56 8.97
N VAL A 105 3.40 -1.83 9.07
CA VAL A 105 4.56 -2.37 8.33
C VAL A 105 4.30 -2.37 6.82
N VAL A 106 3.10 -2.75 6.39
CA VAL A 106 2.69 -2.70 4.97
C VAL A 106 2.65 -1.24 4.49
N GLY A 107 2.03 -0.35 5.27
CA GLY A 107 2.00 1.08 4.94
C GLY A 107 3.39 1.71 4.86
N ALA A 108 4.30 1.33 5.75
CA ALA A 108 5.69 1.79 5.72
C ALA A 108 6.46 1.28 4.49
N TYR A 109 6.27 0.01 4.13
CA TYR A 109 6.84 -0.57 2.93
C TYR A 109 6.33 0.14 1.67
N VAL A 110 5.01 0.23 1.49
CA VAL A 110 4.38 0.88 0.33
C VAL A 110 4.87 2.32 0.19
N ARG A 111 4.84 3.11 1.27
CA ARG A 111 5.32 4.50 1.26
C ARG A 111 6.77 4.61 0.82
N ARG A 112 7.65 3.73 1.31
CA ARG A 112 9.07 3.77 0.95
C ARG A 112 9.27 3.35 -0.51
N SER A 113 8.65 2.27 -0.96
CA SER A 113 8.74 1.82 -2.35
C SER A 113 8.23 2.88 -3.34
N LEU A 114 7.23 3.68 -2.97
CA LEU A 114 6.77 4.82 -3.77
C LEU A 114 7.80 5.97 -3.82
N LEU A 115 8.52 6.23 -2.72
CA LEU A 115 9.57 7.24 -2.66
C LEU A 115 10.86 6.83 -3.38
N GLU A 116 11.11 5.53 -3.49
CA GLU A 116 12.28 4.93 -4.14
C GLU A 116 12.01 4.54 -5.62
N ALA A 117 10.82 4.85 -6.15
CA ALA A 117 10.45 4.53 -7.52
C ALA A 117 11.32 5.28 -8.55
N GLY A 118 11.80 4.58 -9.59
CA GLY A 118 12.62 5.15 -10.67
C GLY A 118 13.91 4.39 -11.03
N GLY A 119 14.09 3.15 -10.55
CA GLY A 119 15.22 2.28 -10.92
C GLY A 119 15.00 1.46 -12.20
N GLU A 120 15.97 0.60 -12.55
CA GLU A 120 15.94 -0.24 -13.77
C GLU A 120 14.94 -1.40 -13.74
N THR A 121 14.44 -1.78 -12.55
CA THR A 121 13.48 -2.87 -12.38
C THR A 121 12.07 -2.33 -12.17
N GLU A 122 11.07 -3.08 -12.63
CA GLU A 122 9.66 -2.79 -12.37
C GLU A 122 9.42 -2.52 -10.88
N SER A 123 8.88 -1.34 -10.59
CA SER A 123 8.66 -0.85 -9.24
C SER A 123 7.29 -1.24 -8.71
N LEU A 124 7.14 -1.26 -7.39
CA LEU A 124 5.82 -1.44 -6.77
C LEU A 124 4.80 -0.38 -7.23
N LEU A 125 5.25 0.84 -7.59
CA LEU A 125 4.39 1.89 -8.12
C LEU A 125 3.70 1.46 -9.42
N GLU A 126 4.46 0.95 -10.39
CA GLU A 126 3.92 0.51 -11.68
C GLU A 126 2.90 -0.60 -11.47
N ARG A 127 3.22 -1.56 -10.60
CA ARG A 127 2.32 -2.67 -10.26
C ARG A 127 1.05 -2.24 -9.51
N LEU A 128 1.15 -1.20 -8.67
CA LEU A 128 -0.01 -0.58 -8.02
C LEU A 128 -0.90 0.16 -9.03
N VAL A 129 -0.30 0.81 -10.04
CA VAL A 129 -1.03 1.44 -11.14
C VAL A 129 -1.78 0.39 -11.95
N ASP A 130 -1.15 -0.75 -12.25
CA ASP A 130 -1.78 -1.86 -12.95
C ASP A 130 -2.95 -2.45 -12.14
N LEU A 131 -2.74 -2.70 -10.84
CA LEU A 131 -3.81 -3.16 -9.95
C LEU A 131 -4.98 -2.16 -9.91
N THR A 132 -4.67 -0.86 -9.81
CA THR A 132 -5.70 0.20 -9.78
C THR A 132 -6.48 0.25 -11.10
N THR A 133 -5.79 0.04 -12.22
CA THR A 133 -6.41 -0.04 -13.55
C THR A 133 -7.36 -1.24 -13.63
N GLU A 134 -6.92 -2.42 -13.19
CA GLU A 134 -7.74 -3.62 -13.16
C GLU A 134 -9.00 -3.42 -12.29
N GLN A 135 -8.81 -2.89 -11.08
CA GLN A 135 -9.89 -2.65 -10.13
C GLN A 135 -10.89 -1.61 -10.63
N THR A 136 -10.41 -0.55 -11.30
CA THR A 136 -11.31 0.45 -11.91
C THR A 136 -12.11 -0.14 -13.06
N GLU A 137 -11.50 -1.00 -13.88
CA GLU A 137 -12.20 -1.70 -14.95
C GLU A 137 -13.24 -2.70 -14.41
N ARG A 138 -12.94 -3.42 -13.32
CA ARG A 138 -13.91 -4.29 -12.63
C ARG A 138 -15.14 -3.50 -12.17
N LEU A 139 -14.95 -2.32 -11.55
CA LEU A 139 -16.05 -1.44 -11.15
C LEU A 139 -16.87 -0.98 -12.37
N ARG A 140 -16.19 -0.62 -13.46
CA ARG A 140 -16.83 -0.18 -14.71
C ARG A 140 -17.73 -1.27 -15.29
N ARG A 141 -17.24 -2.51 -15.38
CA ARG A 141 -18.02 -3.68 -15.86
C ARG A 141 -19.23 -3.98 -14.96
N SER A 142 -19.12 -3.68 -13.67
CA SER A 142 -20.19 -3.89 -12.68
C SER A 142 -21.23 -2.75 -12.65
N GLY A 143 -21.13 -1.76 -13.54
CA GLY A 143 -22.05 -0.61 -13.62
C GLY A 143 -21.69 0.55 -12.69
N PHE A 144 -20.58 0.48 -11.95
CA PHE A 144 -20.09 1.51 -11.04
C PHE A 144 -19.03 2.41 -11.67
N ALA A 145 -19.21 2.72 -12.96
CA ALA A 145 -18.27 3.52 -13.74
C ALA A 145 -18.21 4.98 -13.23
N PRO A 146 -17.02 5.53 -12.92
CA PRO A 146 -16.85 6.97 -12.78
C PRO A 146 -17.23 7.69 -14.08
N ARG A 147 -17.73 8.93 -13.98
CA ARG A 147 -18.03 9.76 -15.17
C ARG A 147 -16.78 10.19 -15.95
N ARG A 148 -15.60 10.10 -15.33
CA ARG A 148 -14.31 10.51 -15.93
C ARG A 148 -13.75 9.38 -16.79
N SER A 149 -12.81 9.72 -17.69
CA SER A 149 -12.08 8.72 -18.48
C SER A 149 -11.30 7.76 -17.59
N MET A 150 -10.96 6.58 -18.11
CA MET A 150 -10.17 5.59 -17.38
C MET A 150 -8.83 6.15 -16.88
N PRO A 151 -7.98 6.79 -17.72
CA PRO A 151 -6.70 7.33 -17.27
C PRO A 151 -6.86 8.36 -16.15
N THR A 152 -7.83 9.27 -16.25
CA THR A 152 -8.08 10.28 -15.22
C THR A 152 -8.61 9.65 -13.92
N SER A 153 -9.40 8.58 -14.01
CA SER A 153 -9.94 7.89 -12.83
C SER A 153 -8.86 7.12 -12.09
N VAL A 154 -8.00 6.39 -12.82
CA VAL A 154 -6.85 5.67 -12.26
C VAL A 154 -5.87 6.66 -11.62
N PHE A 155 -5.43 7.67 -12.37
CA PHE A 155 -4.51 8.69 -11.87
C PHE A 155 -5.07 9.39 -10.63
N GLY A 156 -6.33 9.84 -10.69
CA GLY A 156 -6.97 10.48 -9.55
C GLY A 156 -7.03 9.59 -8.30
N THR A 157 -7.21 8.28 -8.48
CA THR A 157 -7.26 7.32 -7.37
C THR A 157 -5.88 7.11 -6.76
N VAL A 158 -4.86 6.89 -7.58
CA VAL A 158 -3.47 6.76 -7.12
C VAL A 158 -3.05 8.02 -6.35
N ILE A 159 -3.33 9.22 -6.89
CA ILE A 159 -2.99 10.48 -6.21
C ILE A 159 -3.71 10.62 -4.86
N ARG A 160 -5.01 10.32 -4.76
CA ARG A 160 -5.73 10.38 -3.47
C ARG A 160 -5.15 9.40 -2.45
N GLN A 161 -4.85 8.18 -2.87
CA GLN A 161 -4.26 7.14 -2.02
C GLN A 161 -2.84 7.52 -1.54
N MET A 162 -2.03 8.13 -2.41
CA MET A 162 -0.75 8.72 -2.01
C MET A 162 -0.92 9.84 -0.97
N GLY A 163 -2.00 10.63 -1.07
CA GLY A 163 -2.38 11.61 -0.06
C GLY A 163 -2.53 11.00 1.33
N HIS A 164 -3.31 9.93 1.44
CA HIS A 164 -3.48 9.20 2.70
C HIS A 164 -2.16 8.63 3.24
N LEU A 165 -1.29 8.13 2.36
CA LEU A 165 -0.01 7.53 2.75
C LEU A 165 1.07 8.54 3.17
N MET A 166 1.10 9.72 2.54
CA MET A 166 2.23 10.65 2.62
C MET A 166 1.86 12.00 3.22
N VAL A 167 0.69 12.53 2.83
CA VAL A 167 0.26 13.88 3.17
C VAL A 167 -0.45 13.90 4.51
N ASP A 168 -1.43 13.01 4.74
CA ASP A 168 -2.21 13.01 5.99
C ASP A 168 -1.33 12.87 7.25
N PRO A 169 -0.36 11.93 7.33
CA PRO A 169 0.52 11.80 8.50
C PRO A 169 1.45 13.02 8.69
N SER A 170 1.73 13.76 7.62
CA SER A 170 2.55 14.96 7.65
C SER A 170 1.71 16.17 8.07
N ALA A 171 0.48 16.29 7.55
CA ALA A 171 -0.49 17.30 7.92
C ALA A 171 -0.83 17.24 9.41
N ASP A 172 -1.08 16.05 9.96
CA ASP A 172 -1.34 15.87 11.39
C ASP A 172 -0.14 16.26 12.26
N ARG A 173 1.09 15.96 11.79
CA ARG A 173 2.32 16.39 12.47
C ARG A 173 2.48 17.91 12.45
N ILE A 174 2.21 18.54 11.31
CA ILE A 174 2.25 20.01 11.15
C ILE A 174 1.18 20.65 12.05
N TRP A 175 -0.06 20.14 12.04
CA TRP A 175 -1.14 20.65 12.87
C TRP A 175 -0.80 20.58 14.36
N ARG A 176 -0.34 19.42 14.84
CA ARG A 176 0.07 19.24 16.24
C ARG A 176 1.13 20.26 16.65
N ARG A 177 2.12 20.50 15.78
CA ARG A 177 3.18 21.47 16.04
C ARG A 177 2.65 22.91 16.12
N ILE A 178 1.69 23.27 15.26
CA ILE A 178 1.03 24.60 15.31
C ILE A 178 0.23 24.73 16.62
N ALA A 179 -0.56 23.71 16.96
CA ALA A 179 -1.42 23.70 18.13
C ALA A 179 -0.64 23.81 19.46
N GLU A 180 0.57 23.24 19.53
CA GLU A 180 1.49 23.41 20.67
C GLU A 180 1.92 24.87 20.91
N THR A 181 1.90 25.71 19.86
CA THR A 181 2.42 27.08 19.92
C THR A 181 1.35 28.16 20.06
N GLN A 182 0.07 27.79 20.01
CA GLN A 182 -1.07 28.71 20.01
C GLN A 182 -2.03 28.36 21.16
N GLU A 183 -2.27 29.29 22.09
CA GLU A 183 -3.25 29.13 23.17
C GLU A 183 -4.66 28.89 22.58
N GLY A 184 -5.34 27.83 23.05
CA GLY A 184 -6.69 27.45 22.61
C GLY A 184 -6.77 26.63 21.31
N ALA A 185 -5.66 26.43 20.60
CA ALA A 185 -5.64 25.60 19.38
C ALA A 185 -5.61 24.08 19.67
N ALA A 186 -5.19 23.67 20.87
CA ALA A 186 -5.14 22.25 21.27
C ALA A 186 -6.52 21.58 21.32
N GLU A 187 -7.60 22.35 21.48
CA GLU A 187 -8.99 21.85 21.50
C GLU A 187 -9.62 21.76 20.10
N GLN A 188 -8.95 22.27 19.06
CA GLN A 188 -9.46 22.27 17.68
C GLN A 188 -9.07 20.98 16.94
N ALA A 189 -10.04 20.39 16.24
CA ALA A 189 -9.79 19.24 15.37
C ALA A 189 -8.90 19.61 14.18
N SER A 190 -7.98 18.70 13.82
CA SER A 190 -7.13 18.85 12.63
C SER A 190 -8.00 19.01 11.37
N PRO A 191 -7.70 19.97 10.48
CA PRO A 191 -8.44 20.14 9.24
C PRO A 191 -8.25 18.94 8.30
N ARG A 192 -9.31 18.56 7.58
CA ARG A 192 -9.23 17.49 6.57
C ARG A 192 -8.51 17.99 5.32
N VAL A 193 -7.49 17.26 4.89
CA VAL A 193 -6.79 17.49 3.63
C VAL A 193 -7.49 16.74 2.50
N ARG A 194 -7.61 17.39 1.33
CA ARG A 194 -8.16 16.76 0.12
C ARG A 194 -7.26 17.07 -1.06
N LEU A 195 -6.74 16.03 -1.71
CA LEU A 195 -6.05 16.16 -2.98
C LEU A 195 -7.08 16.23 -4.11
N VAL A 196 -7.01 17.29 -4.90
CA VAL A 196 -7.88 17.52 -6.05
C VAL A 196 -7.06 17.34 -7.32
N VAL A 197 -7.59 16.52 -8.24
CA VAL A 197 -7.05 16.36 -9.58
C VAL A 197 -8.00 17.04 -10.55
N ASP A 198 -7.55 18.14 -11.13
CA ASP A 198 -8.30 18.89 -12.14
C ASP A 198 -8.26 18.19 -13.51
N PRO A 199 -9.32 18.31 -14.32
CA PRO A 199 -9.31 17.81 -15.67
C PRO A 199 -8.24 18.53 -16.52
N PRO A 200 -7.70 17.86 -17.56
CA PRO A 200 -6.79 18.52 -18.50
C PRO A 200 -7.48 19.74 -19.13
N ARG A 201 -6.69 20.80 -19.36
CA ARG A 201 -7.14 22.01 -20.07
C ARG A 201 -7.37 21.74 -21.55
#